data_AF-A0A645I0F6-F1
#
_entry.id   AF-A0A645I0F6-F1
#
_cell.length_a   1.000
_cell.length_b   1.000
_cell.length_c   1.000
_cell.angle_alpha   90.00
_cell.angle_beta   90.00
_cell.angle_gamma   90.00
#
_symmetry.space_group_name_H-M   'P 1'
#
loop_
_entity.id
_entity.type
_entity.pdbx_description
1 polymer ?
#
loop_
_entity_poly.entity_id
_entity_poly.type
_entity_poly.pdbx_seq_one_letter_code
_entity_poly.pdbx_strand_id
1 'polypeptide(L)'
;MRLLPDLPQALAAIEALPADGSWDMIKLYGREPEKIADQGPLVEGSLQLISYQRVPSFAAGYVISRSGARKMLDARVPFDRPVDVDIRFWFENDLRVYGVYPSVIALDDTSEISSIWAQKEAPASRLQKMRKFKMKLALNWGNFRAAKPQVSAVLKP
;
A
#
# COMPACT_ATOMS: atom_id res chain seq x y z
N MET A 1 -3.08 4.57 -16.79
CA MET A 1 -1.85 4.29 -16.01
C MET A 1 -0.68 4.25 -16.97
N ARG A 2 0.44 4.88 -16.61
CA ARG A 2 1.68 4.93 -17.39
C ARG A 2 2.80 4.24 -16.63
N LEU A 3 3.53 3.35 -17.31
CA LEU A 3 4.73 2.71 -16.78
C LEU A 3 5.91 3.67 -16.95
N LEU A 4 6.71 3.86 -15.90
CA LEU A 4 7.87 4.75 -15.97
C LEU A 4 9.13 3.95 -16.33
N PRO A 5 10.18 4.59 -16.88
CA PRO A 5 11.38 3.90 -17.38
C PRO A 5 12.09 3.02 -16.34
N ASP A 6 12.01 3.37 -15.05
CA ASP A 6 12.68 2.66 -13.96
C ASP A 6 11.93 1.41 -13.47
N LEU A 7 10.71 1.16 -13.98
CA LEU A 7 9.90 0.01 -13.57
C LEU A 7 10.61 -1.34 -13.75
N PRO A 8 11.25 -1.66 -14.89
CA PRO A 8 11.94 -2.94 -15.05
C PRO A 8 13.05 -3.15 -14.01
N GLN A 9 13.79 -2.09 -13.68
CA GLN A 9 14.84 -2.14 -12.67
C GLN A 9 14.26 -2.35 -11.27
N ALA A 10 13.15 -1.68 -10.94
CA ALA A 10 12.44 -1.89 -9.68
C ALA A 10 11.94 -3.33 -9.53
N LEU A 11 11.36 -3.91 -10.59
CA LEU A 11 10.85 -5.27 -10.57
C LEU A 11 11.98 -6.29 -10.39
N ALA A 12 13.10 -6.12 -11.11
CA ALA A 12 14.28 -6.98 -10.95
C ALA A 12 14.85 -6.90 -9.53
N ALA A 13 14.91 -5.71 -8.93
CA ALA A 13 15.36 -5.54 -7.55
C ALA A 13 14.40 -6.18 -6.54
N ILE A 14 13.08 -6.04 -6.75
CA ILE A 14 12.05 -6.67 -5.90
C ILE A 14 12.13 -8.21 -5.99
N GLU A 15 12.35 -8.76 -7.19
CA GLU A 15 12.50 -10.21 -7.40
C GLU A 15 13.71 -10.78 -6.65
N ALA A 16 14.79 -9.99 -6.53
CA ALA A 16 15.99 -10.38 -5.79
C ALA A 16 15.85 -10.30 -4.25
N LEU A 17 14.77 -9.70 -3.73
CA LEU A 17 14.54 -9.61 -2.29
C LEU A 17 14.32 -11.00 -1.67
N PRO A 18 14.69 -11.21 -0.40
CA PRO A 18 14.54 -12.50 0.24
C PRO A 18 13.06 -12.91 0.34
N ALA A 19 12.76 -14.15 -0.04
CA ALA A 19 11.44 -14.76 0.09
C ALA A 19 11.23 -15.39 1.50
N ASP A 20 11.66 -14.69 2.55
CA ASP A 20 11.64 -15.16 3.95
C ASP A 20 10.47 -14.58 4.77
N GLY A 21 9.53 -13.90 4.10
CA GLY A 21 8.38 -13.25 4.72
C GLY A 21 8.71 -11.90 5.36
N SER A 22 9.93 -11.36 5.19
CA SER A 22 10.29 -9.99 5.59
C SER A 22 9.43 -8.90 4.95
N TRP A 23 8.82 -9.17 3.80
CA TRP A 23 7.89 -8.27 3.11
C TRP A 23 6.69 -9.04 2.53
N ASP A 24 5.56 -8.35 2.37
CA ASP A 24 4.33 -8.94 1.80
C ASP A 24 3.80 -8.17 0.60
N MET A 25 3.91 -6.84 0.62
CA MET A 25 3.43 -5.97 -0.46
C MET A 25 4.37 -4.80 -0.66
N ILE A 26 4.72 -4.51 -1.91
CA ILE A 26 5.54 -3.35 -2.30
C ILE A 26 4.74 -2.53 -3.30
N LYS A 27 4.37 -1.30 -2.92
CA LYS A 27 3.64 -0.38 -3.81
C LYS A 27 4.60 0.24 -4.82
N LEU A 28 4.17 0.28 -6.08
CA LEU A 28 4.94 0.86 -7.19
C LEU A 28 4.57 2.33 -7.43
N TYR A 29 3.42 2.74 -6.89
CA TYR A 29 2.90 4.11 -6.89
C TYR A 29 2.89 4.71 -5.48
N GLY A 30 3.32 5.96 -5.37
CA GLY A 30 3.29 6.79 -4.17
C GLY A 30 3.00 8.25 -4.51
N ARG A 31 2.92 9.08 -3.47
CA ARG A 31 2.77 10.54 -3.61
C ARG A 31 4.13 11.23 -3.65
N GLU A 32 4.14 12.44 -4.21
CA GLU A 32 5.26 13.37 -4.04
C GLU A 32 4.75 14.63 -3.28
N PRO A 33 5.28 14.93 -2.08
CA PRO A 33 6.17 14.11 -1.26
C PRO A 33 5.46 12.92 -0.57
N GLU A 34 6.17 11.82 -0.35
CA GLU A 34 5.67 10.66 0.39
C GLU A 34 5.97 10.77 1.90
N LYS A 35 5.11 10.19 2.74
CA LYS A 35 5.30 10.15 4.19
C LYS A 35 6.12 8.94 4.59
N ILE A 36 7.43 9.06 4.46
CA ILE A 36 8.42 8.01 4.73
C ILE A 36 8.66 7.89 6.25
N ALA A 37 8.65 6.66 6.76
CA ALA A 37 9.03 6.33 8.14
C ALA A 37 10.45 5.77 8.25
N ASP A 38 10.86 4.96 7.28
CA ASP A 38 12.20 4.39 7.15
C ASP A 38 12.49 4.16 5.66
N GLN A 39 13.77 4.17 5.27
CA GLN A 39 14.18 4.02 3.87
C GLN A 39 15.57 3.38 3.73
N GLY A 40 15.81 2.74 2.59
CA GLY A 40 17.11 2.20 2.21
C GLY A 40 17.18 1.89 0.71
N PRO A 41 18.39 1.71 0.15
CA PRO A 41 18.58 1.58 -1.30
C PRO A 41 17.98 0.26 -1.81
N LEU A 42 16.89 0.35 -2.58
CA LEU A 42 16.39 -0.80 -3.36
C LEU A 42 17.26 -1.00 -4.60
N VAL A 43 17.68 0.11 -5.20
CA VAL A 43 18.65 0.17 -6.29
C VAL A 43 19.60 1.32 -5.98
N GLU A 44 20.88 1.01 -5.91
CA GLU A 44 21.92 1.98 -5.56
C GLU A 44 21.85 3.22 -6.46
N GLY A 45 21.75 4.40 -5.84
CA GLY A 45 21.71 5.69 -6.52
C GLY A 45 20.41 6.05 -7.27
N SER A 46 19.40 5.18 -7.37
CA SER A 46 18.16 5.49 -8.13
C SER A 46 16.86 5.27 -7.37
N LEU A 47 16.68 4.12 -6.70
CA LEU A 47 15.40 3.75 -6.09
C LEU A 47 15.58 3.35 -4.63
N GLN A 48 14.64 3.79 -3.80
CA GLN A 48 14.58 3.47 -2.38
C GLN A 48 13.42 2.51 -2.10
N LEU A 49 13.65 1.52 -1.24
CA LEU A 49 12.59 0.83 -0.54
C LEU A 49 12.22 1.67 0.67
N ILE A 50 10.94 1.98 0.82
CA ILE A 50 10.44 2.81 1.93
C ILE A 50 9.42 2.04 2.76
N SER A 51 9.39 2.30 4.06
CA SER A 51 8.23 2.04 4.90
C SER A 51 7.45 3.33 5.13
N TYR A 52 6.14 3.20 5.35
CA TYR A 52 5.26 4.36 5.45
C TYR A 52 5.04 4.79 6.90
N GLN A 53 4.98 6.10 7.16
CA GLN A 53 4.38 6.61 8.40
C GLN A 53 2.91 6.19 8.50
N ARG A 54 2.23 6.16 7.33
CA ARG A 54 0.89 5.63 7.18
C ARG A 54 0.70 5.14 5.75
N VAL A 55 0.37 3.86 5.60
CA VAL A 55 0.16 3.25 4.28
C VAL A 55 -0.92 4.02 3.50
N PRO A 56 -0.62 4.49 2.27
CA PRO A 56 -1.58 5.23 1.47
C PRO A 56 -2.66 4.28 0.93
N SER A 57 -3.83 4.83 0.59
CA SER A 57 -4.96 4.03 0.09
C SER A 57 -4.83 3.62 -1.37
N PHE A 58 -3.68 3.76 -2.03
CA PHE A 58 -3.61 3.46 -3.46
C PHE A 58 -3.44 1.97 -3.74
N ALA A 59 -4.11 1.49 -4.77
CA ALA A 59 -3.95 0.16 -5.34
C ALA A 59 -3.67 0.21 -6.86
N ALA A 60 -3.12 1.33 -7.35
CA ALA A 60 -2.85 1.54 -8.78
C ALA A 60 -1.82 0.55 -9.33
N GLY A 61 -0.83 0.16 -8.53
CA GLY A 61 0.08 -0.93 -8.84
C GLY A 61 0.94 -1.29 -7.64
N TYR A 62 1.10 -2.59 -7.42
CA TYR A 62 1.90 -3.17 -6.35
C TYR A 62 2.38 -4.57 -6.75
N VAL A 63 3.49 -4.99 -6.17
CA VAL A 63 3.93 -6.39 -6.14
C VAL A 63 3.46 -6.98 -4.81
N ILE A 64 3.00 -8.23 -4.82
CA ILE A 64 2.57 -8.95 -3.62
C ILE A 64 3.26 -10.32 -3.57
N SER A 65 3.79 -10.68 -2.41
CA SER A 65 4.35 -12.01 -2.19
C SER A 65 3.24 -13.05 -2.04
N ARG A 66 3.59 -14.33 -2.19
CA ARG A 66 2.62 -15.43 -1.98
C ARG A 66 2.09 -15.44 -0.54
N SER A 67 2.94 -15.21 0.45
CA SER A 67 2.53 -15.11 1.86
C SER A 67 1.59 -13.92 2.09
N GLY A 68 1.90 -12.77 1.49
CA GLY A 68 1.07 -11.57 1.57
C GLY A 68 -0.34 -11.80 0.99
N ALA A 69 -0.40 -12.42 -0.18
CA ALA A 69 -1.68 -12.78 -0.80
C ALA A 69 -2.50 -13.73 0.09
N ARG A 70 -1.85 -14.71 0.73
CA ARG A 70 -2.51 -15.63 1.67
C ARG A 70 -3.04 -14.88 2.90
N LYS A 71 -2.25 -13.99 3.52
CA LYS A 71 -2.69 -13.14 4.64
C LYS A 71 -3.91 -12.29 4.29
N MET A 72 -3.98 -11.76 3.06
CA MET A 72 -5.14 -10.99 2.61
C MET A 72 -6.38 -11.87 2.42
N LEU A 73 -6.24 -13.07 1.86
CA LEU A 73 -7.36 -14.00 1.68
C LEU A 73 -7.93 -14.51 3.01
N ASP A 74 -7.06 -14.87 3.95
CA ASP A 74 -7.47 -15.45 5.23
C ASP A 74 -8.17 -14.42 6.15
N ALA A 75 -7.86 -13.13 6.01
CA ALA A 75 -8.32 -12.09 6.92
C ALA A 75 -9.61 -11.36 6.50
N ARG A 76 -10.10 -11.54 5.25
CA ARG A 76 -11.13 -10.66 4.65
C ARG A 76 -12.45 -11.35 4.33
N VAL A 77 -12.86 -12.23 5.25
CA VAL A 77 -14.21 -12.81 5.26
C VAL A 77 -14.90 -12.40 6.57
N PRO A 78 -15.97 -11.57 6.52
CA PRO A 78 -16.60 -10.98 5.34
C PRO A 78 -15.82 -9.79 4.76
N PHE A 79 -16.07 -9.47 3.48
CA PHE A 79 -15.51 -8.29 2.80
C PHE A 79 -16.35 -7.04 3.10
N ASP A 80 -15.82 -6.08 3.85
CA ASP A 80 -16.56 -4.91 4.35
C ASP A 80 -15.96 -3.54 3.98
N ARG A 81 -14.78 -3.54 3.33
CA ARG A 81 -14.05 -2.34 2.91
C ARG A 81 -13.53 -2.49 1.49
N PRO A 82 -13.44 -1.40 0.71
CA PRO A 82 -12.66 -1.38 -0.52
C PRO A 82 -11.23 -1.87 -0.27
N VAL A 83 -10.67 -2.65 -1.19
CA VAL A 83 -9.35 -3.29 -1.05
C VAL A 83 -8.23 -2.29 -0.75
N ASP A 84 -8.32 -1.11 -1.36
CA ASP A 84 -7.36 -0.02 -1.30
C ASP A 84 -7.39 0.68 0.09
N VAL A 85 -8.58 0.80 0.69
CA VAL A 85 -8.78 1.21 2.09
C VAL A 85 -8.32 0.14 3.06
N ASP A 86 -8.60 -1.12 2.74
CA ASP A 86 -8.33 -2.26 3.59
C ASP A 86 -6.83 -2.51 3.81
N ILE A 87 -6.00 -2.35 2.76
CA ILE A 87 -4.53 -2.41 2.87
C ILE A 87 -3.99 -1.43 3.93
N ARG A 88 -4.71 -0.35 4.25
CA ARG A 88 -4.30 0.60 5.30
C ARG A 88 -4.47 0.05 6.72
N PHE A 89 -5.26 -1.01 6.86
CA PHE A 89 -5.42 -1.83 8.06
C PHE A 89 -4.48 -3.03 8.06
N TRP A 90 -3.28 -2.87 7.49
CA TRP A 90 -2.20 -3.86 7.45
C TRP A 90 -1.90 -4.51 8.80
N PHE A 91 -2.13 -3.79 9.90
CA PHE A 91 -1.96 -4.28 11.26
C PHE A 91 -3.02 -5.30 11.71
N GLU A 92 -4.15 -5.41 11.01
CA GLU A 92 -5.20 -6.41 11.32
C GLU A 92 -4.83 -7.82 10.82
N ASN A 93 -3.87 -7.94 9.90
CA ASN A 93 -3.46 -9.20 9.29
C ASN A 93 -1.94 -9.37 9.17
N ASP A 94 -1.17 -8.60 9.94
CA ASP A 94 0.31 -8.60 9.94
C ASP A 94 0.91 -8.45 8.53
N LEU A 95 0.28 -7.62 7.69
CA LEU A 95 0.76 -7.38 6.33
C LEU A 95 1.94 -6.41 6.35
N ARG A 96 3.10 -6.84 5.84
CA ARG A 96 4.31 -6.02 5.76
C ARG A 96 4.34 -5.22 4.46
N VAL A 97 3.86 -3.97 4.54
CA VAL A 97 3.67 -3.09 3.38
C VAL A 97 4.79 -2.06 3.25
N TYR A 98 5.45 -2.07 2.09
CA TYR A 98 6.51 -1.15 1.69
C TYR A 98 6.15 -0.44 0.38
N GLY A 99 6.99 0.50 -0.06
CA GLY A 99 6.87 1.19 -1.33
C GLY A 99 8.21 1.37 -2.03
N VAL A 100 8.15 1.59 -3.35
CA VAL A 100 9.27 2.12 -4.14
C VAL A 100 9.17 3.64 -4.15
N TYR A 101 10.30 4.31 -3.93
CA TYR A 101 10.41 5.76 -4.00
C TYR A 101 11.67 6.19 -4.78
N PRO A 102 11.59 7.07 -5.80
CA PRO A 102 10.38 7.65 -6.39
C PRO A 102 9.42 6.61 -6.99
N SER A 103 8.19 7.03 -7.33
CA SER A 103 7.22 6.11 -7.95
C SER A 103 7.74 5.64 -9.31
N VAL A 104 7.51 4.37 -9.64
CA VAL A 104 7.89 3.77 -10.94
C VAL A 104 6.69 3.51 -11.85
N ILE A 105 5.51 3.93 -11.42
CA ILE A 105 4.30 4.03 -12.22
C ILE A 105 3.66 5.40 -11.97
N ALA A 106 2.97 5.92 -12.98
CA ALA A 106 2.20 7.15 -12.89
C ALA A 106 0.73 6.88 -13.24
N LEU A 107 -0.16 7.68 -12.68
CA LEU A 107 -1.54 7.76 -13.16
C LEU A 107 -1.54 8.51 -14.50
N ASP A 108 -2.42 8.10 -15.39
CA ASP A 108 -2.64 8.74 -16.70
C ASP A 108 -3.96 9.51 -16.66
N ASP A 109 -4.20 10.44 -17.59
CA ASP A 109 -5.37 11.35 -17.58
C ASP A 109 -6.71 10.60 -17.54
N THR A 110 -6.76 9.40 -18.13
CA THR A 110 -7.93 8.50 -18.10
C THR A 110 -8.20 7.87 -16.72
N SER A 111 -7.24 7.94 -15.80
CA SER A 111 -7.35 7.35 -14.45
C SER A 111 -8.20 8.22 -13.50
N GLU A 112 -8.51 9.45 -13.89
CA GLU A 112 -9.38 10.35 -13.12
C GLU A 112 -10.88 10.13 -13.41
N ILE A 113 -11.21 9.44 -14.52
CA ILE A 113 -12.58 9.19 -14.94
C ILE A 113 -13.02 7.84 -14.39
N SER A 114 -13.55 7.85 -13.17
CA SER A 114 -14.19 6.67 -12.61
C SER A 114 -15.65 6.58 -13.06
N SER A 115 -16.00 5.49 -13.75
CA SER A 115 -17.38 5.17 -14.14
C SER A 115 -18.28 4.87 -12.94
N ILE A 116 -17.70 4.63 -11.75
CA ILE A 116 -18.43 4.40 -10.50
C ILE A 116 -19.22 5.65 -10.08
N TRP A 117 -18.71 6.84 -10.39
CA TRP A 117 -19.31 8.12 -9.98
C TRP A 117 -20.20 8.76 -11.07
N ALA A 118 -20.52 8.04 -12.14
CA ALA A 118 -21.41 8.53 -13.19
C ALA A 118 -22.82 8.88 -12.67
N GLN A 119 -23.20 8.35 -11.50
CA GLN A 119 -24.43 8.68 -10.79
C GLN A 119 -24.16 9.44 -9.49
N LYS A 120 -24.97 10.47 -9.24
CA LYS A 120 -24.91 11.25 -8.00
C LYS A 120 -25.37 10.37 -6.83
N GLU A 121 -24.44 9.98 -5.96
CA GLU A 121 -24.77 9.17 -4.79
C GLU A 121 -25.80 9.86 -3.88
N ALA A 122 -26.76 9.10 -3.39
CA ALA A 122 -27.70 9.58 -2.38
C ALA A 122 -26.93 10.01 -1.11
N PRO A 123 -27.42 11.02 -0.36
CA PRO A 123 -26.75 11.47 0.86
C PRO A 123 -26.56 10.32 1.85
N ALA A 124 -25.33 10.16 2.35
CA ALA A 124 -25.03 9.09 3.30
C ALA A 124 -25.92 9.16 4.56
N SER A 125 -26.53 8.03 4.92
CA SER A 125 -27.38 7.89 6.10
C SER A 125 -26.59 8.09 7.39
N ARG A 126 -27.29 8.37 8.51
CA ARG A 126 -26.64 8.52 9.84
C ARG A 126 -25.84 7.27 10.22
N LEU A 127 -26.37 6.08 9.93
CA LEU A 127 -25.69 4.82 10.19
C LEU A 127 -24.39 4.69 9.36
N GLN A 128 -24.42 5.07 8.07
CA GLN A 128 -23.22 5.08 7.22
C GLN A 128 -22.15 6.06 7.73
N LYS A 129 -22.57 7.25 8.19
CA LYS A 129 -21.67 8.23 8.82
C LYS A 129 -21.04 7.69 10.09
N MET A 130 -21.83 7.06 10.97
CA MET A 130 -21.31 6.41 12.19
C MET A 130 -20.33 5.27 11.88
N ARG A 131 -20.65 4.41 10.90
CA ARG A 131 -19.74 3.35 10.44
C ARG A 131 -18.42 3.93 9.93
N LYS A 132 -18.47 4.97 9.09
CA LYS A 132 -17.28 5.67 8.58
C LYS A 132 -16.45 6.29 9.70
N PHE A 133 -17.10 6.87 10.71
CA PHE A 133 -16.43 7.43 11.88
C PHE A 133 -15.72 6.35 12.69
N LYS A 134 -16.41 5.25 13.03
CA LYS A 134 -15.83 4.10 13.73
C LYS A 134 -14.63 3.52 12.97
N MET A 135 -14.74 3.38 11.65
CA MET A 135 -13.66 2.90 10.79
C MET A 135 -12.43 3.84 10.83
N LYS A 136 -12.65 5.16 10.77
CA LYS A 136 -11.54 6.13 10.87
C LYS A 136 -10.84 6.08 12.23
N LEU A 137 -11.60 5.92 13.32
CA LEU A 137 -11.04 5.74 14.66
C LEU A 137 -10.19 4.47 14.74
N ALA A 138 -10.73 3.33 14.29
CA ALA A 138 -10.01 2.06 14.25
C ALA A 138 -8.71 2.17 13.43
N LEU A 139 -8.77 2.81 12.27
CA LEU A 139 -7.59 3.02 11.42
C LEU A 139 -6.52 3.86 12.11
N ASN A 140 -6.92 4.98 12.75
CA ASN A 140 -5.98 5.85 13.45
C ASN A 140 -5.35 5.15 14.66
N TRP A 141 -6.17 4.46 15.44
CA TRP A 141 -5.72 3.72 16.62
C TRP A 141 -4.75 2.59 16.27
N GLY A 142 -5.10 1.79 15.25
CA GLY A 142 -4.23 0.70 14.80
C GLY A 142 -2.90 1.20 14.24
N ASN A 143 -2.90 2.26 13.41
CA ASN A 143 -1.65 2.86 12.92
C ASN A 143 -0.80 3.47 14.04
N PHE A 144 -1.42 3.99 15.11
CA PHE A 144 -0.68 4.53 16.26
C PHE A 144 0.00 3.44 17.09
N ARG A 145 -0.66 2.28 17.26
CA ARG A 145 -0.14 1.18 18.08
C ARG A 145 0.79 0.23 17.34
N ALA A 146 0.61 0.08 16.03
CA ALA A 146 1.33 -0.93 15.27
C ALA A 146 2.79 -0.53 15.03
N ALA A 147 3.71 -1.48 15.23
CA ALA A 147 5.12 -1.31 14.92
C ALA A 147 5.32 -1.34 13.41
N LYS A 148 5.88 -0.27 12.85
CA LYS A 148 6.07 -0.15 11.40
C LYS A 148 7.18 -1.11 10.94
N PRO A 149 7.00 -1.79 9.78
CA PRO A 149 8.04 -2.60 9.19
C PRO A 149 9.32 -1.77 8.98
N GLN A 150 10.46 -2.37 9.31
CA GLN A 150 11.78 -1.75 9.11
C GLN A 150 12.33 -2.17 7.76
N VAL A 151 12.95 -1.25 7.03
CA VAL A 151 13.53 -1.53 5.71
C VAL A 151 14.76 -2.45 5.84
N SER A 152 15.53 -2.30 6.92
CA SER A 152 16.67 -3.18 7.25
C SER A 152 16.30 -4.66 7.47
N ALA A 153 15.02 -4.96 7.72
CA ALA A 153 14.56 -6.35 7.80
C ALA A 153 14.47 -7.03 6.41
N VAL A 154 14.38 -6.22 5.35
CA VAL A 154 14.24 -6.66 3.95
C VAL A 154 15.56 -6.52 3.20
N LEU A 155 16.16 -5.33 3.29
CA LEU A 155 17.47 -5.04 2.74
C LEU A 155 18.52 -5.54 3.76
N LYS A 156 18.92 -6.80 3.63
CA LYS A 156 20.05 -7.32 4.41
C LYS A 156 21.31 -6.53 4.02
N PRO A 157 22.13 -6.09 5.00
CA PRO A 157 23.37 -5.39 4.72
C PRO A 157 24.38 -6.26 3.95
#